data_AF-A0A820BDP6-F1
#
_entry.id   AF-A0A820BDP6-F1
#
_cell.length_a   1.000
_cell.length_b   1.000
_cell.length_c   1.000
_cell.angle_alpha   90.00
_cell.angle_beta   90.00
_cell.angle_gamma   90.00
#
_symmetry.space_group_name_H-M   'P 1'
#
loop_
_entity.id
_entity.type
_entity.pdbx_description
1 polymer ?
#
loop_
_entity_poly.entity_id
_entity_poly.type
_entity_poly.pdbx_seq_one_letter_code
_entity_poly.pdbx_strand_id
1 'polypeptide(L)'
;VTNSTITVGVLVAVNAVGDIYKDGILLAGARTSDGKHLRNTVETLLSINSSTFHNFPTGTATTLACVVTDAKLTKAEAKKISQMAHDGFARAINPVHTMSDGDVVFTLATGLFPVSDVNLIGIMAAYVVERAIVRAVEQATSLPGFPNINDLKSTGQHLSFNIILSALLFLFSNRVLKC
;
A
#
# COMPACT_ATOMS: atom_id res chain seq x y z
N VAL A 1 4.18 13.74 -8.25
CA VAL A 1 5.29 14.63 -7.85
C VAL A 1 5.97 15.10 -9.11
N THR A 2 6.23 16.39 -9.20
CA THR A 2 6.84 17.02 -10.38
C THR A 2 8.12 17.72 -9.93
N ASN A 3 9.22 17.41 -10.59
CA ASN A 3 10.41 18.28 -10.58
C ASN A 3 10.35 19.12 -11.88
N SER A 4 11.09 20.22 -11.98
CA SER A 4 11.06 21.22 -13.06
C SER A 4 11.11 20.70 -14.51
N THR A 5 11.36 19.40 -14.71
CA THR A 5 11.47 18.73 -16.01
C THR A 5 10.76 17.37 -16.13
N ILE A 6 10.34 16.71 -15.04
CA ILE A 6 9.78 15.35 -15.08
C ILE A 6 8.64 15.21 -14.07
N THR A 7 7.56 14.56 -14.51
CA THR A 7 6.42 14.19 -13.67
C THR A 7 6.41 12.70 -13.40
N VAL A 8 6.18 12.32 -12.14
CA VAL A 8 5.89 10.94 -11.74
C VAL A 8 4.58 10.90 -10.97
N GLY A 9 3.64 10.12 -11.47
CA GLY A 9 2.36 9.80 -10.84
C GLY A 9 2.29 8.30 -10.51
N VAL A 10 1.36 7.94 -9.63
CA VAL A 10 1.08 6.53 -9.31
C VAL A 10 -0.40 6.29 -9.10
N LEU A 11 -0.86 5.12 -9.50
CA LEU A 11 -2.11 4.51 -9.04
C LEU A 11 -1.77 3.27 -8.22
N VAL A 12 -2.42 3.09 -7.07
CA VAL A 12 -2.20 1.92 -6.20
C VAL A 12 -3.54 1.30 -5.78
N ALA A 13 -3.57 -0.02 -5.75
CA ALA A 13 -4.60 -0.82 -5.09
C ALA A 13 -3.96 -1.54 -3.90
N VAL A 14 -4.44 -1.23 -2.69
CA VAL A 14 -3.84 -1.71 -1.43
C VAL A 14 -4.71 -2.83 -0.86
N ASN A 15 -4.17 -4.04 -0.82
CA ASN A 15 -4.74 -5.20 -0.12
C ASN A 15 -3.59 -5.95 0.55
N ALA A 16 -2.93 -5.31 1.52
CA ALA A 16 -1.74 -5.85 2.17
C ALA A 16 -2.09 -6.79 3.33
N VAL A 17 -1.27 -7.82 3.57
CA VAL A 17 -1.28 -8.50 4.88
C VAL A 17 -0.79 -7.56 5.98
N GLY A 18 0.25 -6.79 5.67
CA GLY A 18 0.89 -5.91 6.64
C GLY A 18 0.08 -4.68 7.02
N ASP A 19 0.57 -4.05 8.08
CA ASP A 19 0.01 -2.80 8.55
C ASP A 19 0.52 -1.62 7.71
N ILE A 20 -0.31 -0.60 7.58
CA ILE A 20 0.00 0.64 6.88
C ILE A 20 0.50 1.70 7.87
N TYR A 21 1.67 2.27 7.60
CA TYR A 21 2.31 3.30 8.40
C TYR A 21 2.40 4.64 7.66
N LYS A 22 2.35 5.72 8.45
CA LYS A 22 2.64 7.09 8.00
C LYS A 22 3.56 7.74 9.02
N ASP A 23 4.76 8.13 8.61
CA ASP A 23 5.75 8.79 9.48
C ASP A 23 6.03 8.00 10.79
N GLY A 24 6.09 6.66 10.68
CA GLY A 24 6.29 5.76 11.83
C GLY A 24 5.04 5.49 12.69
N ILE A 25 3.91 6.13 12.38
CA ILE A 25 2.64 5.92 13.09
C ILE A 25 1.82 4.86 12.36
N LEU A 26 1.38 3.85 13.11
CA LEU A 26 0.46 2.82 12.64
C LEU A 26 -0.91 3.44 12.31
N LEU A 27 -1.29 3.44 11.03
CA LEU A 27 -2.47 4.14 10.52
C LEU A 27 -3.64 3.21 10.22
N ALA A 28 -3.38 2.03 9.66
CA ALA A 28 -4.36 1.00 9.35
C ALA A 28 -3.68 -0.38 9.39
N GLY A 29 -4.43 -1.47 9.55
CA GLY A 29 -3.84 -2.80 9.57
C GLY A 29 -4.61 -3.79 10.43
N ALA A 30 -3.88 -4.74 11.01
CA ALA A 30 -4.44 -5.75 11.89
C ALA A 30 -5.14 -5.10 13.08
N ARG A 31 -6.22 -5.74 13.52
CA ARG A 31 -7.03 -5.29 14.66
C ARG A 31 -6.98 -6.31 15.79
N THR A 32 -7.22 -5.84 17.00
CA THR A 32 -7.50 -6.69 18.15
C THR A 32 -8.74 -7.55 17.89
N SER A 33 -8.90 -8.65 18.64
CA SER A 33 -10.02 -9.59 18.46
C SER A 33 -11.41 -8.96 18.67
N ASP A 34 -11.49 -7.90 19.47
CA ASP A 34 -12.70 -7.10 19.66
C ASP A 34 -12.95 -6.10 18.51
N GLY A 35 -12.02 -5.97 17.57
CA GLY A 35 -12.09 -5.11 16.39
C GLY A 35 -11.91 -3.61 16.66
N LYS A 36 -11.62 -3.20 17.90
CA LYS A 36 -11.65 -1.80 18.34
C LYS A 36 -10.33 -1.06 18.22
N HIS A 37 -9.21 -1.78 18.32
CA HIS A 37 -7.88 -1.18 18.31
C HIS A 37 -7.04 -1.80 17.21
N LEU A 38 -6.07 -1.03 16.71
CA LEU A 38 -5.02 -1.56 15.86
C LEU A 38 -4.04 -2.39 16.71
N ARG A 39 -3.48 -3.41 16.08
CA ARG A 39 -2.44 -4.27 16.65
C ARG A 39 -1.26 -4.24 15.70
N ASN A 40 -0.05 -4.06 16.24
CA ASN A 40 1.17 -4.15 15.45
C ASN A 40 1.38 -5.61 15.02
N THR A 41 1.27 -5.86 13.72
CA THR A 41 1.41 -7.17 13.11
C THR A 41 2.81 -7.72 13.39
N VAL A 42 3.88 -7.00 13.07
CA VAL A 42 5.26 -7.49 13.27
C VAL A 42 5.54 -7.86 14.72
N GLU A 43 5.20 -6.98 15.67
CA GLU A 43 5.39 -7.26 17.10
C GLU A 43 4.62 -8.52 17.53
N THR A 44 3.38 -8.65 17.06
CA THR A 44 2.57 -9.84 17.31
C THR A 44 3.25 -11.09 16.75
N LEU A 45 3.70 -11.08 15.50
CA LEU A 45 4.34 -12.23 14.86
C LEU A 45 5.65 -12.62 15.56
N LEU A 46 6.46 -11.64 15.98
CA LEU A 46 7.72 -11.88 16.68
C LEU A 46 7.53 -12.35 18.12
N SER A 47 6.40 -12.03 18.75
CA SER A 47 6.07 -12.46 20.12
C SER A 47 5.47 -13.87 20.22
N ILE A 48 5.04 -14.47 19.11
CA ILE A 48 4.42 -15.80 19.10
C ILE A 48 5.49 -16.88 19.26
N ASN A 49 5.40 -17.66 20.33
CA ASN A 49 6.09 -18.93 20.44
C ASN A 49 5.48 -19.91 19.42
N SER A 50 6.32 -20.57 18.63
CA SER A 50 6.06 -21.22 17.33
C SER A 50 4.95 -22.30 17.25
N SER A 51 4.21 -22.54 18.33
CA SER A 51 3.19 -23.58 18.45
C SER A 51 1.74 -23.11 18.24
N THR A 52 1.49 -21.83 17.95
CA THR A 52 0.12 -21.27 17.77
C THR A 52 -0.03 -20.39 16.53
N PHE A 53 0.84 -20.57 15.52
CA PHE A 53 0.78 -19.76 14.32
C PHE A 53 -0.27 -20.30 13.34
N HIS A 54 -1.42 -19.63 13.24
CA HIS A 54 -2.29 -19.80 12.10
C HIS A 54 -1.68 -19.02 10.92
N ASN A 55 -1.14 -19.75 9.94
CA ASN A 55 -0.62 -19.15 8.71
C ASN A 55 -1.65 -18.20 8.10
N PHE A 56 -1.21 -17.01 7.67
CA PHE A 56 -2.00 -16.20 6.76
C PHE A 56 -2.34 -17.06 5.54
N PRO A 57 -3.61 -17.10 5.08
CA PRO A 57 -3.95 -17.84 3.88
C PRO A 57 -3.11 -17.32 2.70
N THR A 58 -2.33 -18.19 2.09
CA THR A 58 -1.40 -17.85 1.02
C THR A 58 -2.14 -17.22 -0.16
N GLY A 59 -1.59 -16.13 -0.71
CA GLY A 59 -2.13 -15.47 -1.91
C GLY A 59 -3.47 -14.75 -1.70
N THR A 60 -3.84 -14.40 -0.47
CA THR A 60 -5.07 -13.64 -0.20
C THR A 60 -4.88 -12.13 -0.13
N ALA A 61 -3.63 -11.68 -0.11
CA ALA A 61 -3.24 -10.27 -0.13
C ALA A 61 -2.47 -9.95 -1.42
N THR A 62 -2.64 -8.75 -1.97
CA THR A 62 -1.98 -8.29 -3.19
C THR A 62 -1.96 -6.76 -3.21
N THR A 63 -0.79 -6.13 -3.12
CA THR A 63 -0.66 -4.70 -3.39
C THR A 63 -0.16 -4.47 -4.81
N LEU A 64 -0.91 -3.72 -5.61
CA LEU A 64 -0.58 -3.43 -7.00
C LEU A 64 -0.34 -1.94 -7.18
N ALA A 65 0.75 -1.57 -7.83
CA ALA A 65 0.99 -0.18 -8.23
C ALA A 65 1.31 -0.03 -9.72
N CYS A 66 0.88 1.09 -10.30
CA CYS A 66 1.24 1.52 -11.62
C CYS A 66 1.89 2.91 -11.52
N VAL A 67 3.21 2.95 -11.69
CA VAL A 67 4.00 4.17 -11.79
C VAL A 67 3.89 4.69 -13.23
N VAL A 68 3.61 5.98 -13.39
CA VAL A 68 3.50 6.63 -14.69
C VAL A 68 4.42 7.85 -14.72
N THR A 69 5.22 7.98 -15.76
CA THR A 69 6.08 9.14 -15.98
C THR A 69 6.00 9.66 -17.41
N ASP A 70 6.31 10.94 -17.59
CA ASP A 70 6.45 11.59 -18.89
C ASP A 70 7.84 11.42 -19.52
N ALA A 71 8.84 10.94 -18.76
CA ALA A 71 10.18 10.66 -19.26
C ALA A 71 10.21 9.54 -20.32
N LYS A 72 11.19 9.58 -21.21
CA LYS A 72 11.50 8.51 -22.16
C LYS A 72 12.31 7.41 -21.49
N LEU A 73 11.78 6.18 -21.47
CA LEU A 73 12.42 5.04 -20.84
C LEU A 73 12.52 3.84 -21.80
N THR A 74 13.64 3.15 -21.74
CA THR A 74 13.77 1.79 -22.25
C THR A 74 13.03 0.80 -21.34
N LYS A 75 12.80 -0.43 -21.82
CA LYS A 75 12.18 -1.49 -21.02
C LYS A 75 13.00 -1.86 -19.79
N ALA A 76 14.33 -1.85 -19.90
CA ALA A 76 15.22 -2.15 -18.78
C ALA A 76 15.14 -1.08 -17.68
N GLU A 77 15.11 0.19 -18.07
CA GLU A 77 14.98 1.31 -17.14
C GLU A 77 13.60 1.31 -16.45
N ALA A 78 12.52 1.09 -17.20
CA ALA A 78 11.19 0.94 -16.63
C ALA A 78 11.11 -0.21 -15.63
N LYS A 79 11.73 -1.36 -15.94
CA LYS A 79 11.84 -2.49 -15.00
C LYS A 79 12.62 -2.10 -13.75
N LYS A 80 13.72 -1.36 -13.89
CA LYS A 80 14.51 -0.91 -12.73
C LYS A 80 13.73 0.07 -11.85
N ILE A 81 12.98 0.99 -12.44
CA ILE A 81 12.09 1.90 -11.70
C ILE A 81 11.00 1.13 -10.97
N SER A 82 10.38 0.14 -11.62
CA SER A 82 9.44 -0.77 -10.95
C SER A 82 10.08 -1.41 -9.72
N GLN A 83 11.30 -1.94 -9.83
CA GLN A 83 12.01 -2.52 -8.68
C GLN A 83 12.25 -1.52 -7.56
N MET A 84 12.70 -0.30 -7.87
CA MET A 84 12.93 0.75 -6.87
C MET A 84 11.62 1.20 -6.21
N ALA A 85 10.51 1.22 -6.96
CA ALA A 85 9.21 1.61 -6.46
C ALA A 85 8.66 0.65 -5.37
N HIS A 86 9.12 -0.60 -5.31
CA HIS A 86 8.84 -1.51 -4.19
C HIS A 86 9.37 -0.97 -2.85
N ASP A 87 10.41 -0.13 -2.85
CA ASP A 87 10.87 0.54 -1.61
C ASP A 87 9.77 1.43 -1.02
N GLY A 88 8.87 1.95 -1.85
CA GLY A 88 7.68 2.68 -1.39
C GLY A 88 6.66 1.78 -0.69
N PHE A 89 6.55 0.50 -1.10
CA PHE A 89 5.75 -0.48 -0.37
C PHE A 89 6.38 -0.74 1.00
N ALA A 90 7.69 -1.02 1.05
CA ALA A 90 8.40 -1.30 2.31
C ALA A 90 8.39 -0.12 3.31
N ARG A 91 8.30 1.13 2.85
CA ARG A 91 8.16 2.29 3.73
C ARG A 91 6.75 2.50 4.27
N ALA A 92 5.72 2.12 3.49
CA ALA A 92 4.33 2.30 3.88
C ALA A 92 3.69 1.06 4.51
N ILE A 93 4.22 -0.15 4.26
CA ILE A 93 3.60 -1.44 4.62
C ILE A 93 4.60 -2.26 5.42
N ASN A 94 4.18 -2.78 6.57
CA ASN A 94 5.03 -3.65 7.38
C ASN A 94 4.22 -4.73 8.15
N PRO A 95 4.48 -6.04 7.93
CA PRO A 95 5.43 -6.60 6.95
C PRO A 95 4.92 -6.51 5.51
N VAL A 96 5.82 -6.58 4.53
CA VAL A 96 5.48 -6.60 3.10
C VAL A 96 6.31 -7.67 2.37
N HIS A 97 5.91 -8.04 1.15
CA HIS A 97 6.58 -9.09 0.37
C HIS A 97 6.63 -10.45 1.06
N THR A 98 5.63 -10.74 1.89
CA THR A 98 5.49 -12.06 2.50
C THR A 98 5.05 -13.07 1.44
N MET A 99 5.11 -14.36 1.78
CA MET A 99 4.58 -15.42 0.91
C MET A 99 3.06 -15.30 0.66
N SER A 100 2.36 -14.49 1.45
CA SER A 100 0.92 -14.26 1.29
C SER A 100 0.60 -13.09 0.36
N ASP A 101 1.61 -12.27 0.02
CA ASP A 101 1.45 -11.06 -0.79
C ASP A 101 1.73 -11.33 -2.27
N GLY A 102 0.84 -10.85 -3.12
CA GLY A 102 1.02 -10.75 -4.57
C GLY A 102 1.55 -9.39 -5.03
N ASP A 103 2.57 -8.85 -4.38
CA ASP A 103 3.01 -7.46 -4.62
C ASP A 103 3.61 -7.26 -6.01
N VAL A 104 3.09 -6.30 -6.78
CA VAL A 104 3.56 -6.01 -8.14
C VAL A 104 3.55 -4.52 -8.45
N VAL A 105 4.64 -4.03 -9.05
CA VAL A 105 4.72 -2.67 -9.61
C VAL A 105 4.96 -2.68 -11.12
N PHE A 106 4.09 -2.01 -11.86
CA PHE A 106 4.27 -1.70 -13.28
C PHE A 106 4.75 -0.27 -13.48
N THR A 107 5.64 -0.04 -14.44
CA THR A 107 6.08 1.31 -14.83
C THR A 107 5.70 1.60 -16.28
N LEU A 108 5.01 2.71 -16.50
CA LEU A 108 4.60 3.24 -17.79
C LEU A 108 5.28 4.59 -18.04
N ALA A 109 5.66 4.80 -19.30
CA ALA A 109 6.40 5.98 -19.74
C ALA A 109 5.75 6.52 -21.01
N THR A 110 5.32 7.78 -21.02
CA THR A 110 4.73 8.38 -22.23
C THR A 110 5.78 8.86 -23.23
N GLY A 111 7.02 9.07 -22.78
CA GLY A 111 8.14 9.45 -23.64
C GLY A 111 8.11 10.89 -24.16
N LEU A 112 7.31 11.76 -23.53
CA LEU A 112 7.19 13.18 -23.88
C LEU A 112 8.44 13.99 -23.51
N PHE A 113 9.16 13.59 -22.46
CA PHE A 113 10.40 14.23 -22.04
C PHE A 113 11.63 13.38 -22.40
N PRO A 114 12.60 13.93 -23.15
CA PRO A 114 13.71 13.16 -23.72
C PRO A 114 14.80 12.77 -22.72
N VAL A 115 14.91 13.48 -21.59
CA VAL A 115 15.91 13.21 -20.56
C VAL A 115 15.30 12.27 -19.52
N SER A 116 15.98 11.16 -19.25
CA SER A 116 15.65 10.24 -18.16
C SER A 116 16.85 10.12 -17.23
N ASP A 117 16.62 10.41 -15.95
CA ASP A 117 17.50 9.97 -14.87
C ASP A 117 16.75 8.88 -14.11
N VAL A 118 17.14 7.63 -14.35
CA VAL A 118 16.52 6.44 -13.76
C VAL A 118 16.55 6.48 -12.24
N ASN A 119 17.62 7.01 -11.65
CA ASN A 119 17.76 7.10 -10.20
C ASN A 119 16.78 8.14 -9.65
N LEU A 120 16.74 9.34 -10.25
CA LEU A 120 15.80 10.38 -9.86
C LEU A 120 14.35 9.89 -9.97
N ILE A 121 13.99 9.29 -11.12
CA ILE A 121 12.63 8.78 -11.35
C ILE A 121 12.30 7.65 -10.38
N GLY A 122 13.24 6.74 -10.12
CA GLY A 122 13.04 5.64 -9.17
C GLY A 122 12.86 6.13 -7.72
N ILE A 123 13.64 7.13 -7.28
CA ILE A 123 13.48 7.77 -5.97
C ILE A 123 12.11 8.44 -5.87
N MET A 124 11.72 9.21 -6.89
CA MET A 124 10.41 9.85 -6.97
C MET A 124 9.28 8.81 -6.98
N ALA A 125 9.44 7.70 -7.70
CA ALA A 125 8.46 6.63 -7.79
C ALA A 125 8.23 5.98 -6.43
N ALA A 126 9.30 5.58 -5.73
CA ALA A 126 9.19 5.02 -4.39
C ALA A 126 8.49 6.01 -3.44
N TYR A 127 8.87 7.29 -3.48
CA TYR A 127 8.28 8.34 -2.63
C TYR A 127 6.79 8.53 -2.90
N VAL A 128 6.38 8.57 -4.17
CA VAL A 128 4.98 8.76 -4.56
C VAL A 128 4.15 7.52 -4.24
N VAL A 129 4.72 6.32 -4.40
CA VAL A 129 4.07 5.03 -4.04
C VAL A 129 3.72 4.99 -2.56
N GLU A 130 4.68 5.27 -1.67
CA GLU A 130 4.46 5.33 -0.22
C GLU A 130 3.30 6.26 0.13
N ARG A 131 3.32 7.49 -0.40
CA ARG A 131 2.27 8.48 -0.17
C ARG A 131 0.93 8.07 -0.76
N ALA A 132 0.90 7.37 -1.88
CA ALA A 132 -0.33 6.90 -2.50
C ALA A 132 -0.98 5.78 -1.69
N ILE A 133 -0.18 4.90 -1.06
CA ILE A 133 -0.69 3.87 -0.14
C ILE A 133 -1.35 4.52 1.08
N VAL A 134 -0.64 5.46 1.72
CA VAL A 134 -1.20 6.24 2.84
C VAL A 134 -2.49 6.94 2.42
N ARG A 135 -2.48 7.61 1.27
CA ARG A 135 -3.67 8.27 0.73
C ARG A 135 -4.81 7.28 0.47
N ALA A 136 -4.53 6.07 -0.02
CA ALA A 136 -5.54 5.07 -0.30
C ALA A 136 -6.30 4.68 0.97
N VAL A 137 -5.60 4.45 2.08
CA VAL A 137 -6.27 4.14 3.36
C VAL A 137 -6.96 5.35 3.99
N GLU A 138 -6.42 6.57 3.82
CA GLU A 138 -7.06 7.80 4.29
C GLU A 138 -8.36 8.12 3.55
N GLN A 139 -8.47 7.71 2.28
CA GLN A 139 -9.63 7.96 1.43
C GLN A 139 -10.60 6.77 1.35
N ALA A 140 -10.27 5.64 1.97
CA ALA A 140 -11.12 4.47 1.98
C ALA A 140 -12.43 4.75 2.73
N THR A 141 -13.54 4.24 2.19
CA THR A 141 -14.84 4.24 2.86
C THR A 141 -15.11 2.87 3.45
N SER A 142 -15.91 2.82 4.52
CA SER A 142 -16.22 1.56 5.21
C SER A 142 -17.09 0.65 4.35
N LEU A 143 -16.91 -0.65 4.55
CA LEU A 143 -17.82 -1.69 4.09
C LEU A 143 -18.28 -2.52 5.31
N PRO A 144 -19.38 -3.28 5.23
CA PRO A 144 -19.78 -4.19 6.30
C PRO A 144 -18.64 -5.13 6.70
N GLY A 145 -18.18 -5.05 7.96
CA GLY A 145 -17.04 -5.81 8.50
C GLY A 145 -15.66 -5.18 8.30
N PHE A 146 -15.54 -4.17 7.44
CA PHE A 146 -14.29 -3.50 7.07
C PHE A 146 -14.40 -2.00 7.35
N PRO A 147 -14.12 -1.57 8.61
CA PRO A 147 -14.15 -0.17 8.97
C PRO A 147 -13.03 0.60 8.28
N ASN A 148 -13.27 1.88 8.01
CA ASN A 148 -12.22 2.81 7.58
C ASN A 148 -11.45 3.36 8.80
N ILE A 149 -10.39 4.14 8.55
CA ILE A 149 -9.53 4.69 9.61
C ILE A 149 -10.24 5.64 10.59
N ASN A 150 -11.33 6.30 10.19
CA ASN A 150 -12.10 7.23 11.01
C ASN A 150 -13.08 6.51 11.92
N ASP A 151 -13.60 5.35 11.50
CA ASP A 151 -14.50 4.54 12.33
C ASP A 151 -13.79 4.12 13.61
N LEU A 152 -12.53 3.65 13.49
CA LEU A 152 -11.72 3.21 14.63
C LEU A 152 -11.41 4.36 15.61
N LYS A 153 -11.21 5.58 15.12
CA LYS A 153 -11.03 6.78 15.96
C LYS A 153 -12.31 7.20 16.69
N SER A 154 -13.47 6.89 16.12
CA SER A 154 -14.78 7.26 16.66
C SER A 154 -15.34 6.27 17.69
N THR A 155 -14.71 5.10 17.85
CA THR A 155 -15.22 3.99 18.69
C THR A 155 -15.04 4.20 20.20
N GLY A 156 -15.57 5.31 20.72
CA GLY A 156 -16.20 5.34 22.04
C GLY A 156 -17.70 5.09 21.89
N GLN A 157 -18.13 3.82 22.03
CA GLN A 157 -19.51 3.29 22.19
C GLN A 157 -20.09 2.43 21.04
N HIS A 158 -20.48 1.19 21.43
CA HIS A 158 -21.50 0.24 20.92
C HIS A 158 -21.40 -0.23 19.42
N LEU A 159 -21.54 -1.51 19.01
CA LEU A 159 -21.92 -2.81 19.58
C LEU A 159 -21.51 -3.95 18.57
N SER A 160 -21.14 -5.11 19.11
CA SER A 160 -21.49 -6.50 18.76
C SER A 160 -21.52 -7.11 17.32
N PHE A 161 -20.67 -8.14 17.17
CA PHE A 161 -20.86 -9.50 16.60
C PHE A 161 -20.32 -9.91 15.19
N ASN A 162 -19.63 -11.07 15.22
CA ASN A 162 -19.23 -12.07 14.22
C ASN A 162 -18.27 -11.73 13.07
N ILE A 163 -17.00 -12.12 13.29
CA ILE A 163 -15.91 -12.19 12.30
C ILE A 163 -16.13 -13.43 11.43
N ILE A 164 -16.37 -13.22 10.13
CA ILE A 164 -16.05 -14.19 9.08
C ILE A 164 -15.10 -13.53 8.08
N LEU A 165 -14.10 -14.33 7.76
CA LEU A 165 -12.93 -14.13 6.92
C LEU A 165 -13.24 -13.58 5.50
N SER A 166 -12.29 -12.79 4.99
CA SER A 166 -12.12 -12.32 3.61
C SER A 166 -13.10 -11.25 3.08
N ALA A 167 -12.57 -10.06 2.77
CA ALA A 167 -13.10 -9.26 1.67
C ALA A 167 -11.97 -8.52 0.95
N LEU A 168 -11.68 -9.08 -0.21
CA LEU A 168 -11.12 -8.47 -1.39
C LEU A 168 -12.09 -7.37 -1.88
N LEU A 169 -11.67 -6.10 -2.04
CA LEU A 169 -12.12 -5.31 -3.20
C LEU A 169 -11.32 -4.02 -3.46
N PHE A 170 -11.01 -3.85 -4.74
CA PHE A 170 -10.46 -2.67 -5.39
C PHE A 170 -11.28 -1.40 -5.14
N LEU A 171 -10.62 -0.34 -4.70
CA LEU A 171 -11.08 1.03 -4.91
C LEU A 171 -10.30 1.63 -6.09
N PHE A 172 -10.87 1.57 -7.29
CA PHE A 172 -10.53 2.52 -8.34
C PHE A 172 -11.00 3.91 -7.88
N SER A 173 -10.09 4.71 -7.33
CA SER A 173 -10.36 6.12 -7.13
C SER A 173 -10.48 6.77 -8.51
N ASN A 174 -11.70 7.16 -8.86
CA ASN A 174 -12.10 7.77 -10.13
C ASN A 174 -11.62 9.23 -10.26
N ARG A 175 -10.42 9.52 -9.78
CA ARG A 175 -9.77 10.83 -9.88
C ARG A 175 -8.36 10.65 -10.39
N VAL A 176 -8.23 10.66 -11.71
CA VAL A 176 -7.05 11.18 -12.39
C VAL A 176 -6.97 12.67 -12.02
N LEU A 177 -6.53 12.96 -10.79
CA LEU A 177 -6.23 14.31 -10.36
C LEU A 177 -4.84 14.62 -10.88
N LYS A 178 -4.79 15.50 -11.89
CA LYS A 178 -3.60 16.27 -12.24
C LYS A 178 -2.99 16.81 -10.95
N CYS A 179 -1.78 16.38 -10.63
CA CYS A 179 -0.88 17.18 -9.80
C CYS A 179 -0.42 18.39 -10.60
#